data_AF-U1NYL7-F1
#
_entry.id   AF-U1NYL7-F1
#
_cell.length_a   1.000
_cell.length_b   1.000
_cell.length_c   1.000
_cell.angle_alpha   90.00
_cell.angle_beta   90.00
_cell.angle_gamma   90.00
#
_symmetry.space_group_name_H-M   'P 1'
#
loop_
_entity.id
_entity.type
_entity.pdbx_description
1 polymer ?
#
loop_
_entity_poly.entity_id
_entity_poly.type
_entity_poly.pdbx_seq_one_letter_code
_entity_poly.pdbx_strand_id
1 'polypeptide(L)' 'SDDGRFVVINWVNRSRKATTVAGEPRGPPTDLRLSPDETQRMVEGASDLVLTERVDIPPYHYALVFE' A
#
# COMPACT_ATOMS: atom_id res chain seq x y z
N SER A 1 -14.74 -4.07 -18.50
CA SER A 1 -13.76 -4.95 -19.15
C SER A 1 -13.53 -6.06 -18.17
N ASP A 2 -13.61 -7.31 -18.60
CA ASP A 2 -13.43 -8.47 -17.72
C ASP A 2 -11.95 -8.68 -17.33
N ASP A 3 -11.05 -7.83 -17.86
CA ASP A 3 -9.60 -7.81 -17.60
C ASP A 3 -9.17 -6.57 -16.76
N GLY A 4 -10.09 -5.99 -15.99
CA GLY A 4 -9.82 -4.80 -15.19
C GLY A 4 -8.84 -5.08 -14.04
N ARG A 5 -7.91 -4.16 -13.77
CA ARG A 5 -7.04 -4.22 -12.59
C ARG A 5 -7.30 -3.06 -11.66
N PHE A 6 -7.37 -3.36 -10.36
CA PHE A 6 -7.38 -2.35 -9.31
C PHE A 6 -6.02 -2.36 -8.60
N VAL A 7 -5.36 -1.21 -8.52
CA VAL A 7 -4.02 -1.11 -7.92
C VAL A 7 -4.04 -0.11 -6.77
N VAL A 8 -3.61 -0.55 -5.60
CA VAL A 8 -3.36 0.32 -4.45
C VAL A 8 -1.86 0.52 -4.34
N ILE A 9 -1.41 1.78 -4.38
CA ILE A 9 -0.03 2.16 -4.00
C ILE A 9 -0.12 2.88 -2.67
N ASN A 10 0.61 2.38 -1.67
CA ASN A 10 0.56 2.96 -0.33
C ASN A 10 1.95 2.98 0.31
N TRP A 11 2.09 3.78 1.37
CA TRP A 11 3.30 3.86 2.16
C TRP A 11 3.47 2.63 3.03
N VAL A 12 4.71 2.15 3.20
CA VAL A 12 5.02 1.11 4.18
C VAL A 12 4.59 1.53 5.60
N ASN A 13 4.22 0.55 6.42
CA ASN A 13 3.84 0.76 7.81
C ASN A 13 5.07 1.05 8.69
N ARG A 14 5.61 2.26 8.51
CA ARG A 14 6.72 2.83 9.27
C ARG A 14 6.41 4.29 9.57
N SER A 15 6.91 4.77 10.70
CA SER A 15 6.75 6.17 11.10
C SER A 15 7.40 7.12 10.10
N ARG A 16 6.93 8.38 10.06
CA ARG A 16 7.53 9.43 9.22
C ARG A 16 9.03 9.62 9.47
N LYS A 17 9.48 9.47 10.73
CA LYS A 17 10.91 9.56 11.11
C LYS A 17 11.76 8.46 10.48
N ALA A 18 11.16 7.32 10.14
CA ALA A 18 11.85 6.18 9.51
C ALA A 18 11.67 6.14 7.98
N THR A 19 10.90 7.07 7.39
CA THR A 19 10.68 7.17 5.94
C THR A 19 11.17 8.53 5.42
N THR A 20 12.49 8.76 5.52
CA THR A 20 13.11 10.02 5.13
C THR A 20 13.62 9.99 3.69
N VAL A 21 13.38 11.06 2.93
CA VAL A 21 13.90 11.27 1.57
C VAL A 21 14.67 12.58 1.54
N ALA A 22 15.95 12.51 1.15
CA ALA A 22 16.89 13.63 1.23
C ALA A 22 16.98 14.25 2.65
N GLY A 23 16.95 13.40 3.68
CA GLY A 23 16.98 13.82 5.10
C GLY A 23 15.62 14.20 5.68
N GLU A 24 14.59 14.38 4.86
CA GLU A 24 13.29 14.92 5.30
C GLU A 24 12.22 13.83 5.51
N PRO A 25 11.49 13.83 6.64
CA PRO A 25 10.39 12.88 6.91
C PRO A 25 9.25 12.96 5.87
N ARG A 26 8.94 11.84 5.20
CA ARG A 26 7.89 11.78 4.16
C ARG A 26 6.68 10.93 4.51
N GLY A 27 5.62 11.18 3.75
CA GLY A 27 4.34 10.47 3.79
C GLY A 27 3.35 10.97 4.85
N PRO A 28 2.15 10.37 4.89
CA PRO A 28 1.07 10.77 5.79
C PRO A 28 1.43 10.53 7.27
N PRO A 29 0.63 11.06 8.21
CA PRO A 29 0.71 10.73 9.63
C PRO A 29 0.84 9.22 9.88
N THR A 30 1.58 8.84 10.92
CA THR A 30 1.85 7.42 11.24
C THR A 30 0.55 6.64 11.49
N ASP A 31 -0.45 7.27 12.10
CA ASP A 31 -1.72 6.62 12.46
C ASP A 31 -2.59 6.26 11.24
N LEU A 32 -2.25 6.78 10.06
CA LEU A 32 -2.90 6.44 8.79
C LEU A 32 -2.13 5.37 7.99
N ARG A 33 -1.03 4.83 8.54
CA ARG A 33 -0.23 3.82 7.86
C ARG A 33 -0.87 2.46 8.00
N LEU A 34 -1.03 1.78 6.87
CA LEU A 34 -1.52 0.42 6.80
C LEU A 34 -0.43 -0.48 6.27
N SER A 35 -0.25 -1.64 6.91
CA SER A 35 0.55 -2.71 6.33
C SER A 35 -0.08 -3.23 5.02
N PRO A 36 0.70 -3.90 4.17
CA PRO A 36 0.16 -4.58 3.00
C PRO A 36 -0.99 -5.54 3.35
N ASP A 37 -0.86 -6.30 4.45
CA ASP A 37 -1.89 -7.25 4.87
C ASP A 37 -3.18 -6.56 5.34
N GLU A 38 -3.08 -5.45 6.07
CA GLU A 38 -4.26 -4.66 6.46
C GLU A 38 -4.97 -4.08 5.24
N THR A 39 -4.21 -3.53 4.29
CA THR A 39 -4.76 -2.97 3.05
C THR A 39 -5.44 -4.04 2.21
N GLN A 40 -4.83 -5.22 2.05
CA GLN A 40 -5.47 -6.36 1.38
C GLN A 40 -6.81 -6.69 2.03
N ARG A 41 -6.84 -6.91 3.35
CA ARG A 41 -8.07 -7.29 4.07
C ARG A 41 -9.18 -6.24 3.92
N MET A 42 -8.83 -4.96 3.86
CA MET A 42 -9.80 -3.89 3.64
C MET A 42 -10.39 -3.91 2.22
N VAL A 43 -9.58 -4.16 1.20
CA VAL A 43 -10.05 -4.24 -0.20
C VAL A 43 -10.93 -5.49 -0.42
N GLU A 44 -10.44 -6.66 -0.02
CA GLU A 44 -11.16 -7.94 -0.16
C GLU A 44 -12.41 -7.99 0.74
N GLY A 45 -12.41 -7.27 1.86
CA GLY A 45 -13.60 -7.16 2.72
C GLY A 45 -14.68 -6.23 2.19
N ALA A 46 -14.35 -5.35 1.23
CA ALA A 46 -15.25 -4.33 0.69
C ALA A 46 -15.69 -4.60 -0.76
N SER A 47 -15.16 -5.64 -1.40
CA SER A 47 -15.39 -5.97 -2.80
C SER A 47 -15.14 -7.45 -3.07
N ASP A 48 -15.51 -7.94 -4.26
CA ASP A 48 -15.21 -9.31 -4.70
C ASP A 48 -13.79 -9.44 -5.33
N LEU A 49 -12.98 -8.38 -5.27
CA LEU A 49 -11.63 -8.36 -5.81
C LEU A 49 -10.72 -9.27 -4.99
N VAL A 50 -9.78 -9.93 -5.66
CA VAL A 50 -8.79 -10.82 -5.02
C VAL A 50 -7.38 -10.33 -5.32
N LEU A 51 -6.50 -10.38 -4.32
CA LEU A 51 -5.11 -10.01 -4.51
C LEU A 51 -4.42 -10.97 -5.50
N THR A 52 -3.83 -10.42 -6.56
CA THR A 52 -3.08 -11.18 -7.57
C THR A 52 -1.58 -10.95 -7.48
N GLU A 53 -1.13 -9.76 -7.04
CA GLU A 53 0.29 -9.44 -6.95
C GLU A 53 0.60 -8.46 -5.81
N ARG A 54 1.74 -8.69 -5.14
CA ARG A 54 2.35 -7.71 -4.23
C ARG A 54 3.68 -7.25 -4.80
N VAL A 55 3.89 -5.94 -4.88
CA VAL A 55 5.10 -5.34 -5.44
C VAL A 55 5.76 -4.45 -4.40
N ASP A 56 7.02 -4.69 -4.11
CA ASP A 56 7.84 -3.77 -3.33
C ASP A 56 8.21 -2.56 -4.19
N ILE A 57 7.96 -1.35 -3.69
CA ILE A 57 8.26 -0.10 -4.38
C ILE A 57 9.22 0.73 -3.51
N PRO A 58 10.54 0.57 -3.70
CA PRO A 58 11.53 1.31 -2.92
C PRO A 58 11.40 2.83 -3.10
N PRO A 59 11.77 3.63 -2.08
CA PRO A 59 12.31 3.18 -0.80
C PRO A 59 11.24 2.88 0.28
N TYR A 60 10.01 3.38 0.16
CA TYR A 60 9.03 3.37 1.26
C TYR A 60 7.57 3.14 0.83
N HIS A 61 7.36 2.49 -0.31
CA HIS A 61 6.03 2.15 -0.79
C HIS A 61 5.92 0.65 -1.08
N TYR A 62 4.67 0.21 -1.20
CA TYR A 62 4.31 -1.06 -1.79
C TYR A 62 3.14 -0.83 -2.73
N ALA A 63 2.91 -1.79 -3.61
CA ALA A 63 1.66 -1.90 -4.34
C ALA A 63 1.01 -3.27 -4.13
N LEU A 64 -0.31 -3.25 -4.19
CA LEU A 64 -1.17 -4.43 -4.25
C LEU A 64 -1.99 -4.33 -5.53
N VAL A 65 -1.95 -5.38 -6.35
CA VAL A 65 -2.74 -5.51 -7.58
C VAL A 65 -3.85 -6.52 -7.32
N PHE A 66 -5.06 -6.15 -7.69
CA PHE A 66 -6.25 -6.98 -7.56
C PHE A 66 -6.95 -7.10 -8.90
N GLU A 67 -7.64 -8.23 -9.07
CA GLU A 67 -8.54 -8.54 -10.20
C GLU A 67 -9.88 -9.02 -9.64
#